data_AF-A0A0F9GLS4-F1
#
_entry.id   AF-A0A0F9GLS4-F1
#
_cell.length_a   1.000
_cell.length_b   1.000
_cell.length_c   1.000
_cell.angle_alpha   90.00
_cell.angle_beta   90.00
_cell.angle_gamma   90.00
#
_symmetry.space_group_name_H-M   'P 1'
#
loop_
_entity.id
_entity.type
_entity.pdbx_description
1 polymer ?
#
loop_
_entity_poly.entity_id
_entity_poly.type
_entity_poly.pdbx_seq_one_letter_code
_entity_poly.pdbx_strand_id
1 'polypeptide(L)'
;MDFNNAETSRVRVCLIGNSKLSKLVHSLIPEFASIADVIIIDSIFNDALMSARRLVEHDAVDVFVSAGANAFYLQDTLTVPVVALKVLQSDLVNAVLKARQVSRTMLILTHEHQGAWTEFLDYVEGVEIVHRTYQTAEEAKDIFNGIDKGGFGVVIGTSYVCDLAEQADIPYILIYSRDACRQMVRKAIAVAGEYKR
;
A
#
# COMPACT_ATOMS: atom_id res chain seq x y z
N MET A 1 -41.15 25.32 -2.56
CA MET A 1 -39.84 25.23 -3.25
C MET A 1 -39.03 24.28 -2.42
N ASP A 2 -39.14 23.00 -2.74
CA ASP A 2 -38.47 21.94 -2.01
C ASP A 2 -37.01 21.95 -2.46
N PHE A 3 -36.12 22.35 -1.55
CA PHE A 3 -34.69 22.11 -1.71
C PHE A 3 -34.52 20.60 -1.64
N ASN A 4 -34.49 19.97 -2.81
CA ASN A 4 -34.18 18.57 -2.95
C ASN A 4 -32.75 18.40 -2.44
N ASN A 5 -32.63 18.07 -1.16
CA ASN A 5 -31.39 17.71 -0.50
C ASN A 5 -31.02 16.36 -1.12
N ALA A 6 -30.38 16.38 -2.28
CA ALA A 6 -29.69 15.21 -2.80
C ALA A 6 -28.68 14.86 -1.72
N GLU A 7 -29.03 13.89 -0.87
CA GLU A 7 -28.06 13.23 -0.02
C GLU A 7 -26.92 12.84 -0.96
N THR A 8 -25.80 13.56 -0.89
CA THR A 8 -24.58 13.15 -1.56
C THR A 8 -24.24 11.80 -0.94
N SER A 9 -24.66 10.73 -1.61
CA SER A 9 -24.43 9.35 -1.19
C SER A 9 -22.95 9.22 -0.86
N ARG A 10 -22.66 8.79 0.37
CA ARG A 10 -21.29 8.54 0.82
C ARG A 10 -20.61 7.61 -0.19
N VAL A 11 -19.36 7.93 -0.51
CA VAL A 11 -18.57 7.12 -1.45
C VAL A 11 -18.20 5.79 -0.80
N ARG A 12 -18.44 4.69 -1.50
CA ARG A 12 -18.08 3.33 -1.06
C ARG A 12 -16.65 3.03 -1.52
N VAL A 13 -15.70 3.13 -0.59
CA VAL A 13 -14.29 2.84 -0.82
C VAL A 13 -13.98 1.45 -0.29
N CYS A 14 -13.44 0.56 -1.11
CA CYS A 14 -12.98 -0.75 -0.66
C CYS A 14 -11.46 -0.82 -0.65
N LEU A 15 -10.86 -1.02 0.53
CA LEU A 15 -9.47 -1.40 0.65
C LEU A 15 -9.32 -2.89 0.46
N ILE A 16 -8.45 -3.27 -0.48
CA ILE A 16 -7.95 -4.63 -0.64
C ILE A 16 -6.48 -4.62 -0.29
N GLY A 17 -6.13 -5.23 0.83
CA GLY A 17 -4.76 -5.22 1.33
C GLY A 17 -4.50 -6.37 2.29
N ASN A 18 -3.35 -6.29 2.96
CA ASN A 18 -3.01 -7.22 4.02
C ASN A 18 -3.10 -6.53 5.40
N SER A 19 -2.89 -7.32 6.45
CA SER A 19 -3.08 -6.89 7.84
C SER A 19 -2.35 -5.59 8.22
N LYS A 20 -1.16 -5.32 7.66
CA LYS A 20 -0.36 -4.13 8.02
C LYS A 20 -0.93 -2.86 7.37
N LEU A 21 -1.31 -2.91 6.09
CA LEU A 21 -1.96 -1.76 5.41
C LEU A 21 -3.36 -1.53 5.98
N SER A 22 -4.11 -2.61 6.19
CA SER A 22 -5.46 -2.58 6.76
C SER A 22 -5.48 -1.91 8.12
N LYS A 23 -4.51 -2.19 9.00
CA LYS A 23 -4.39 -1.50 10.30
C LYS A 23 -4.20 0.02 10.15
N LEU A 24 -3.35 0.45 9.22
CA LEU A 24 -3.12 1.88 8.97
C LEU A 24 -4.38 2.57 8.47
N VAL A 25 -5.07 1.99 7.48
CA VAL A 25 -6.29 2.57 6.90
C VAL A 25 -7.45 2.51 7.89
N HIS A 26 -7.60 1.43 8.65
CA HIS A 26 -8.62 1.32 9.70
C HIS A 26 -8.53 2.49 10.70
N SER A 27 -7.31 2.84 11.10
CA SER A 27 -7.07 3.97 12.01
C SER A 27 -7.38 5.36 11.42
N LEU A 28 -7.65 5.43 10.12
CA LEU A 28 -8.01 6.65 9.37
C LEU A 28 -9.52 6.73 9.07
N ILE A 29 -10.28 5.64 9.20
CA ILE A 29 -11.72 5.61 8.87
C ILE A 29 -12.51 6.75 9.55
N PRO A 30 -12.31 7.05 10.85
CA PRO A 30 -13.03 8.15 11.49
C PRO A 30 -12.82 9.52 10.84
N GLU A 31 -11.67 9.75 10.17
CA GLU A 31 -11.37 11.00 9.47
C GLU A 31 -12.27 11.21 8.23
N PHE A 32 -12.91 10.15 7.71
CA PHE A 32 -13.67 10.17 6.45
C PHE A 32 -15.14 9.74 6.58
N ALA A 33 -15.60 9.37 7.77
CA ALA A 33 -16.92 8.75 7.99
C ALA A 33 -18.12 9.60 7.51
N SER A 34 -17.97 10.93 7.44
CA SER A 34 -18.99 11.85 6.95
C SER A 34 -19.16 11.85 5.42
N ILE A 35 -18.15 11.40 4.67
CA ILE A 35 -18.10 11.49 3.21
C ILE A 35 -17.86 10.16 2.50
N ALA A 36 -17.42 9.13 3.24
CA ALA A 36 -17.12 7.82 2.69
C ALA A 36 -17.48 6.68 3.66
N ASP A 37 -17.96 5.58 3.07
CA ASP A 37 -18.04 4.27 3.68
C ASP A 37 -16.81 3.46 3.25
N VAL A 38 -15.90 3.21 4.19
CA VAL A 38 -14.66 2.48 3.93
C VAL A 38 -14.81 1.04 4.40
N ILE A 39 -14.75 0.09 3.47
CA ILE A 39 -14.76 -1.35 3.73
C ILE A 39 -13.33 -1.87 3.56
N ILE A 40 -12.89 -2.75 4.46
CA ILE A 40 -11.56 -3.36 4.40
C ILE A 40 -11.72 -4.87 4.18
N ILE A 41 -11.05 -5.38 3.14
CA ILE A 41 -10.92 -6.80 2.87
C ILE A 41 -9.44 -7.17 3.03
N ASP A 42 -9.17 -7.95 4.07
CA ASP A 42 -7.89 -8.61 4.28
C ASP A 42 -7.80 -9.84 3.38
N SER A 43 -7.30 -9.63 2.16
CA SER A 43 -7.12 -10.69 1.18
C SER A 43 -5.87 -10.44 0.37
N ILE A 44 -5.16 -11.51 0.02
CA ILE A 44 -3.93 -11.46 -0.75
C ILE A 44 -4.17 -12.13 -2.12
N PHE A 45 -3.68 -11.52 -3.19
CA PHE A 45 -3.65 -12.09 -4.56
C PHE A 45 -4.99 -12.59 -5.12
N ASN A 46 -5.13 -13.90 -5.39
CA ASN A 46 -6.30 -14.46 -6.09
C ASN A 46 -7.60 -14.27 -5.29
N ASP A 47 -7.53 -14.35 -3.95
CA ASP A 47 -8.69 -14.13 -3.09
C ASP A 47 -9.13 -12.66 -3.13
N ALA A 48 -8.18 -11.74 -3.35
CA ALA A 48 -8.43 -10.32 -3.53
C ALA A 48 -9.21 -10.04 -4.82
N LEU A 49 -8.82 -10.63 -5.95
CA LEU A 49 -9.52 -10.41 -7.21
C LEU A 49 -10.94 -10.97 -7.21
N MET A 50 -11.14 -12.17 -6.64
CA MET A 50 -12.46 -12.78 -6.54
C MET A 50 -13.39 -11.95 -5.66
N SER A 51 -12.89 -11.48 -4.51
CA SER A 51 -13.64 -10.60 -3.61
C SER A 51 -13.98 -9.26 -4.28
N ALA A 52 -13.02 -8.68 -5.00
CA ALA A 52 -13.22 -7.44 -5.76
C ALA A 52 -14.31 -7.60 -6.82
N ARG A 53 -14.23 -8.66 -7.64
CA ARG A 53 -15.20 -8.93 -8.71
C ARG A 53 -16.61 -9.09 -8.17
N ARG A 54 -16.78 -9.79 -7.05
CA ARG A 54 -18.09 -9.92 -6.39
C ARG A 54 -18.65 -8.57 -5.94
N LEU A 55 -17.82 -7.67 -5.43
CA LEU A 55 -18.25 -6.32 -5.07
C LEU A 55 -18.64 -5.50 -6.30
N VAL A 56 -17.90 -5.65 -7.40
CA VAL A 56 -18.24 -4.99 -8.68
C VAL A 56 -19.56 -5.51 -9.24
N GLU A 57 -19.76 -6.83 -9.25
CA GLU A 57 -20.99 -7.48 -9.75
C GLU A 57 -22.25 -7.04 -9.00
N HIS A 58 -22.13 -6.76 -7.70
CA HIS A 58 -23.23 -6.28 -6.86
C HIS A 58 -23.34 -4.76 -6.79
N ASP A 59 -22.57 -4.02 -7.59
CA ASP A 59 -22.47 -2.55 -7.52
C ASP A 59 -22.33 -2.08 -6.07
N ALA A 60 -21.41 -2.70 -5.31
CA ALA A 60 -21.24 -2.48 -3.87
C ALA A 60 -20.04 -1.58 -3.53
N VAL A 61 -19.32 -1.09 -4.55
CA VAL A 61 -18.07 -0.34 -4.42
C VAL A 61 -17.95 0.68 -5.54
N ASP A 62 -17.56 1.90 -5.19
CA ASP A 62 -17.38 2.99 -6.15
C ASP A 62 -15.90 3.13 -6.58
N VAL A 63 -14.97 2.75 -5.70
CA VAL A 63 -13.53 2.81 -5.93
C VAL A 63 -12.80 1.83 -5.03
N PHE A 64 -11.74 1.21 -5.54
CA PHE A 64 -10.83 0.40 -4.74
C PHE A 64 -9.59 1.19 -4.34
N VAL A 65 -9.00 0.81 -3.21
CA VAL A 65 -7.66 1.24 -2.79
C VAL A 65 -6.83 0.01 -2.46
N SER A 66 -5.54 0.05 -2.78
CA SER A 66 -4.60 -1.06 -2.55
C SER A 66 -3.16 -0.54 -2.59
N ALA A 67 -2.16 -1.38 -2.34
CA ALA A 67 -0.75 -1.01 -2.41
C ALA A 67 0.12 -2.08 -3.09
N GLY A 68 1.29 -1.64 -3.56
CA GLY A 68 2.30 -2.52 -4.18
C GLY A 68 1.76 -3.28 -5.40
N ALA A 69 2.30 -4.48 -5.65
CA ALA A 69 1.92 -5.32 -6.79
C ALA A 69 0.41 -5.61 -6.86
N ASN A 70 -0.27 -5.71 -5.71
CA ASN A 70 -1.72 -5.96 -5.67
C ASN A 70 -2.51 -4.80 -6.28
N ALA A 71 -2.09 -3.55 -6.06
CA ALA A 71 -2.80 -2.40 -6.61
C ALA A 71 -2.73 -2.36 -8.13
N PHE A 72 -1.55 -2.58 -8.70
CA PHE A 72 -1.34 -2.59 -10.14
C PHE A 72 -2.08 -3.75 -10.80
N TYR A 73 -2.03 -4.95 -10.20
CA TYR A 73 -2.80 -6.09 -10.68
C TYR A 73 -4.32 -5.84 -10.70
N LEU A 74 -4.87 -5.20 -9.66
CA LEU A 74 -6.30 -4.86 -9.60
C LEU A 74 -6.65 -3.74 -10.62
N GLN A 75 -5.76 -2.76 -10.83
CA GLN A 75 -5.94 -1.71 -11.84
C GLN A 75 -6.10 -2.27 -13.25
N ASP A 76 -5.30 -3.27 -13.60
CA ASP A 76 -5.32 -3.86 -14.95
C ASP A 76 -6.49 -4.82 -15.17
N THR A 77 -7.17 -5.26 -14.09
CA THR A 77 -8.18 -6.33 -14.16
C THR A 77 -9.61 -5.90 -13.84
N LEU A 78 -9.81 -4.77 -13.17
CA LEU A 78 -11.13 -4.29 -12.74
C LEU A 78 -11.62 -3.12 -13.61
N THR A 79 -12.95 -3.04 -13.77
CA THR A 79 -13.62 -1.95 -14.48
C THR A 79 -13.87 -0.73 -13.59
N VAL A 80 -13.97 -0.95 -12.27
CA VAL A 80 -14.08 0.09 -11.24
C VAL A 80 -12.68 0.67 -10.98
N PRO A 81 -12.54 2.00 -10.81
CA PRO A 81 -11.24 2.61 -10.58
C PRO A 81 -10.54 2.06 -9.34
N VAL A 82 -9.23 1.86 -9.46
CA VAL A 82 -8.37 1.42 -8.35
C VAL A 82 -7.29 2.48 -8.13
N VAL A 83 -7.22 3.00 -6.91
CA VAL A 83 -6.21 3.98 -6.49
C VAL A 83 -5.09 3.27 -5.73
N ALA A 84 -3.92 3.19 -6.36
CA ALA A 84 -2.72 2.64 -5.74
C ALA A 84 -2.10 3.59 -4.70
N LEU A 85 -1.64 3.03 -3.59
CA LEU A 85 -0.84 3.73 -2.59
C LEU A 85 0.51 4.13 -3.20
N LYS A 86 0.74 5.44 -3.22
CA LYS A 86 2.02 6.02 -3.62
C LYS A 86 2.88 6.29 -2.38
N VAL A 87 4.07 5.71 -2.33
CA VAL A 87 5.10 6.04 -1.33
C VAL A 87 5.54 7.49 -1.55
N LEU A 88 5.51 8.29 -0.48
CA LEU A 88 6.04 9.65 -0.52
C LEU A 88 7.56 9.63 -0.39
N GLN A 89 8.26 10.66 -0.89
CA GLN A 89 9.71 10.72 -0.74
C GLN A 89 10.15 10.77 0.73
N SER A 90 9.40 11.50 1.55
CA SER A 90 9.61 11.52 3.00
C SER A 90 9.42 10.15 3.66
N ASP A 91 8.62 9.26 3.08
CA ASP A 91 8.34 7.96 3.67
C ASP A 91 9.57 7.06 3.64
N LEU A 92 10.25 6.98 2.50
CA LEU A 92 11.47 6.19 2.35
C LEU A 92 12.60 6.74 3.25
N VAL A 93 12.78 8.07 3.29
CA VAL A 93 13.74 8.72 4.20
C VAL A 93 13.44 8.34 5.66
N ASN A 94 12.19 8.50 6.10
CA ASN A 94 11.80 8.17 7.46
C ASN A 94 11.96 6.67 7.76
N ALA A 95 11.68 5.80 6.80
CA ALA A 95 11.85 4.36 6.95
C ALA A 95 13.33 3.99 7.13
N VAL A 96 14.24 4.58 6.34
CA VAL A 96 15.68 4.38 6.46
C VAL A 96 16.20 4.89 7.81
N LEU A 97 15.76 6.07 8.26
CA LEU A 97 16.15 6.63 9.56
C LEU A 97 15.70 5.73 10.72
N LYS A 98 14.51 5.13 10.64
CA LYS A 98 14.01 4.16 11.62
C LYS A 98 14.79 2.84 11.55
N ALA A 99 15.03 2.32 10.36
CA ALA A 99 15.76 1.08 10.13
C ALA A 99 17.19 1.17 10.69
N ARG A 100 17.84 2.33 10.55
CA ARG A 100 19.18 2.60 11.10
C ARG A 100 19.26 2.46 12.62
N GLN A 101 18.15 2.66 13.36
CA GLN A 101 18.11 2.43 14.80
C GLN A 101 18.10 0.93 15.17
N VAL A 102 17.76 0.07 14.19
CA VAL A 102 17.66 -1.38 14.35
C VAL A 102 18.94 -2.06 13.86
N SER A 103 19.39 -1.73 12.64
CA SER A 103 20.61 -2.27 12.03
C SER A 103 21.24 -1.27 11.07
N ARG A 104 22.56 -1.37 10.90
CA ARG A 104 23.30 -0.62 9.87
C ARG A 104 23.24 -1.28 8.50
N THR A 105 22.95 -2.57 8.42
CA THR A 105 22.81 -3.30 7.16
C THR A 105 21.33 -3.52 6.86
N MET A 106 20.85 -3.10 5.69
CA MET A 106 19.43 -3.11 5.36
C MET A 106 19.14 -3.55 3.92
N LEU A 107 18.10 -4.36 3.77
CA LEU A 107 17.48 -4.67 2.48
C LEU A 107 16.30 -3.73 2.26
N ILE A 108 16.30 -2.98 1.17
CA ILE A 108 15.14 -2.20 0.71
C ILE A 108 14.56 -2.92 -0.50
N LEU A 109 13.30 -3.34 -0.39
CA LEU A 109 12.60 -4.05 -1.47
C LEU A 109 11.29 -3.33 -1.80
N THR A 110 11.28 -2.67 -2.97
CA THR A 110 10.17 -1.81 -3.41
C THR A 110 9.61 -2.25 -4.76
N HIS A 111 8.34 -1.94 -5.02
CA HIS A 111 7.77 -2.20 -6.35
C HIS A 111 8.36 -1.21 -7.37
N GLU A 112 8.63 -1.65 -8.61
CA GLU A 112 9.32 -0.83 -9.63
C GLU A 112 8.62 0.48 -9.98
N HIS A 113 7.28 0.48 -10.03
CA HIS A 113 6.48 1.66 -10.31
C HIS A 113 6.32 2.60 -9.11
N GLN A 114 6.93 2.27 -7.96
CA GLN A 114 7.05 3.22 -6.86
C GLN A 114 8.18 4.18 -7.21
N GLY A 115 7.84 5.39 -7.67
CA GLY A 115 8.80 6.47 -7.99
C GLY A 115 9.48 7.07 -6.75
N ALA A 116 9.96 6.21 -5.84
CA ALA A 116 10.76 6.64 -4.71
C ALA A 116 12.12 7.13 -5.23
N TRP A 117 12.54 8.28 -4.74
CA TRP A 117 13.86 8.88 -4.92
C TRP A 117 14.81 7.97 -4.18
N THR A 118 15.56 7.13 -4.88
CA THR A 118 16.49 6.16 -4.28
C THR A 118 17.92 6.68 -4.34
N GLU A 119 18.17 7.74 -5.10
CA GLU A 119 19.46 8.41 -5.21
C GLU A 119 19.90 9.03 -3.88
N PHE A 120 18.97 9.35 -2.96
CA PHE A 120 19.37 9.82 -1.62
C PHE A 120 20.06 8.73 -0.80
N LEU A 121 19.83 7.45 -1.11
CA LEU A 121 20.38 6.31 -0.36
C LEU A 121 21.91 6.34 -0.36
N ASP A 122 22.52 6.81 -1.46
CA ASP A 122 23.98 6.97 -1.60
C ASP A 122 24.57 7.99 -0.62
N TYR A 123 23.75 8.89 -0.10
CA TYR A 123 24.15 9.95 0.84
C TYR A 123 23.88 9.56 2.30
N VAL A 124 23.30 8.39 2.57
CA VAL A 124 23.05 7.94 3.94
C VAL A 124 24.32 7.31 4.50
N GLU A 125 25.09 8.11 5.24
CA GLU A 125 26.34 7.63 5.85
C GLU A 125 26.10 6.61 6.98
N GLY A 126 27.03 5.65 7.09
CA GLY A 126 27.08 4.69 8.20
C GLY A 126 26.07 3.55 8.11
N VAL A 127 25.53 3.30 6.92
CA VAL A 127 24.65 2.16 6.62
C VAL A 127 25.07 1.49 5.31
N GLU A 128 24.84 0.18 5.24
CA GLU A 128 24.99 -0.61 4.02
C GLU A 128 23.61 -0.97 3.51
N ILE A 129 23.27 -0.50 2.31
CA ILE A 129 21.94 -0.61 1.74
C ILE A 129 22.00 -1.49 0.50
N VAL A 130 21.25 -2.60 0.54
CA VAL A 130 20.94 -3.39 -0.66
C VAL A 130 19.55 -2.99 -1.12
N HIS A 131 19.46 -2.23 -2.21
CA HIS A 131 18.17 -1.89 -2.82
C HIS A 131 17.86 -2.81 -4.00
N ARG A 132 16.64 -3.36 -4.03
CA ARG A 132 16.11 -4.17 -5.12
C ARG A 132 14.67 -3.75 -5.42
N THR A 133 14.28 -3.93 -6.67
CA THR A 133 12.92 -3.70 -7.14
C THR A 133 12.27 -4.98 -7.62
N TYR A 134 10.94 -5.02 -7.63
CA TYR A 134 10.14 -6.11 -8.18
C TYR A 134 8.90 -5.57 -8.88
N GLN A 135 8.33 -6.36 -9.79
CA GLN A 135 7.08 -6.10 -10.50
C GLN A 135 5.94 -6.94 -9.92
N THR A 136 6.22 -8.18 -9.55
CA THR A 136 5.23 -9.11 -9.02
C THR A 136 5.56 -9.54 -7.59
N ALA A 137 4.58 -10.08 -6.89
CA ALA A 137 4.84 -10.63 -5.56
C ALA A 137 5.63 -11.93 -5.60
N GLU A 138 5.49 -12.74 -6.65
CA GLU A 138 6.31 -13.92 -6.87
C GLU A 138 7.78 -13.52 -7.00
N GLU A 139 8.06 -12.50 -7.82
CA GLU A 139 9.40 -11.92 -7.94
C GLU A 139 9.90 -11.35 -6.62
N ALA A 140 9.06 -10.62 -5.87
CA ALA A 140 9.43 -10.12 -4.54
C ALA A 140 9.85 -11.26 -3.59
N LYS A 141 9.11 -12.37 -3.61
CA LYS A 141 9.40 -13.56 -2.81
C LYS A 141 10.69 -14.25 -3.25
N ASP A 142 10.90 -14.37 -4.56
CA ASP A 142 12.10 -14.99 -5.12
C ASP A 142 13.35 -14.17 -4.82
N ILE A 143 13.29 -12.83 -5.00
CA ILE A 143 14.37 -11.92 -4.62
C ILE A 143 14.66 -12.04 -3.11
N PHE A 144 13.63 -11.99 -2.27
CA PHE A 144 13.81 -12.07 -0.82
C PHE A 144 14.46 -13.39 -0.38
N ASN A 145 14.09 -14.51 -1.00
CA ASN A 145 14.66 -15.82 -0.67
C ASN A 145 16.03 -16.08 -1.32
N GLY A 146 16.34 -15.42 -2.43
CA GLY A 146 17.60 -15.55 -3.16
C GLY A 146 18.75 -14.71 -2.60
N ILE A 147 18.46 -13.71 -1.75
CA ILE A 147 19.50 -12.90 -1.09
C ILE A 147 19.99 -13.63 0.17
N ASP A 148 21.30 -13.55 0.43
CA ASP A 148 21.88 -13.99 1.70
C ASP A 148 21.32 -13.16 2.87
N LYS A 149 20.51 -13.81 3.70
CA LYS A 149 19.86 -13.21 4.87
C LYS A 149 20.88 -12.79 5.94
N GLY A 150 22.11 -13.30 5.90
CA GLY A 150 23.21 -12.82 6.76
C GLY A 150 23.74 -11.44 6.36
N GLY A 151 23.42 -10.95 5.16
CA GLY A 151 23.90 -9.68 4.63
C GLY A 151 23.12 -8.44 5.09
N PHE A 152 22.00 -8.59 5.80
CA PHE A 152 21.19 -7.48 6.29
C PHE A 152 20.52 -7.80 7.63
N GLY A 153 20.42 -6.81 8.51
CA GLY A 153 19.77 -6.94 9.83
C GLY A 153 18.38 -6.34 9.92
N VAL A 154 17.90 -5.68 8.85
CA VAL A 154 16.55 -5.09 8.79
C VAL A 154 16.06 -5.01 7.35
N VAL A 155 14.74 -5.16 7.15
CA VAL A 155 14.09 -5.07 5.85
C VAL A 155 13.16 -3.86 5.80
N ILE A 156 13.24 -3.08 4.74
CA ILE A 156 12.31 -1.98 4.44
C ILE A 156 11.50 -2.38 3.20
N GLY A 157 10.18 -2.30 3.28
CA GLY A 157 9.37 -2.60 2.11
C GLY A 157 7.88 -2.39 2.31
N THR A 158 7.14 -2.87 1.31
CA THR A 158 5.69 -2.91 1.33
C THR A 158 5.20 -3.92 2.36
N SER A 159 3.90 -3.92 2.63
CA SER A 159 3.35 -4.81 3.63
C SER A 159 3.60 -6.30 3.35
N TYR A 160 3.63 -6.72 2.07
CA TYR A 160 3.96 -8.11 1.70
C TYR A 160 5.43 -8.44 1.98
N VAL A 161 6.34 -7.53 1.67
CA VAL A 161 7.77 -7.67 2.00
C VAL A 161 7.97 -7.78 3.52
N CYS A 162 7.26 -6.97 4.29
CA CYS A 162 7.29 -7.05 5.75
C CYS A 162 6.75 -8.40 6.26
N ASP A 163 5.74 -9.00 5.61
CA ASP A 163 5.27 -10.34 5.97
C ASP A 163 6.33 -11.41 5.71
N LEU A 164 7.09 -11.30 4.61
CA LEU A 164 8.21 -12.20 4.32
C LEU A 164 9.33 -12.07 5.36
N ALA A 165 9.66 -10.83 5.75
CA ALA A 165 10.65 -10.56 6.80
C ALA A 165 10.20 -11.11 8.16
N GLU A 166 8.94 -10.91 8.52
CA GLU A 166 8.35 -11.45 9.76
C GLU A 166 8.39 -12.99 9.80
N GLN A 167 8.07 -13.66 8.69
CA GLN A 167 8.16 -15.13 8.58
C GLN A 167 9.61 -15.65 8.69
N ALA A 168 10.58 -14.82 8.34
CA ALA A 168 12.01 -15.12 8.45
C ALA A 168 12.64 -14.67 9.78
N ASP A 169 11.84 -14.14 10.72
CA ASP A 169 12.30 -13.55 11.98
C ASP A 169 13.32 -12.41 11.80
N ILE A 170 13.18 -11.65 10.70
CA ILE A 170 14.01 -10.50 10.39
C ILE A 170 13.25 -9.21 10.76
N PRO A 171 13.86 -8.29 11.52
CA PRO A 171 13.25 -6.99 11.80
C PRO A 171 12.83 -6.26 10.52
N TYR A 172 11.69 -5.59 10.55
CA TYR A 172 11.17 -4.88 9.38
C TYR A 172 10.64 -3.50 9.70
N ILE A 173 10.70 -2.62 8.70
CA ILE A 173 10.09 -1.29 8.71
C ILE A 173 9.15 -1.20 7.51
N LEU A 174 7.87 -0.96 7.79
CA LEU A 174 6.88 -0.69 6.74
C LEU A 174 7.21 0.67 6.10
N ILE A 175 7.29 0.67 4.77
CA ILE A 175 7.67 1.87 4.02
C ILE A 175 6.59 2.95 4.04
N TYR A 176 5.31 2.60 4.06
CA TYR A 176 4.22 3.58 3.95
C TYR A 176 3.98 4.32 5.27
N SER A 177 3.83 5.65 5.19
CA SER A 177 3.37 6.43 6.34
C SER A 177 1.84 6.46 6.47
N ARG A 178 1.37 6.85 7.66
CA ARG A 178 -0.04 7.18 7.88
C ARG A 178 -0.51 8.28 6.92
N ASP A 179 0.36 9.23 6.58
CA ASP A 179 -0.02 10.34 5.69
C ASP A 179 -0.18 9.87 4.24
N ALA A 180 0.68 8.99 3.74
CA ALA A 180 0.49 8.37 2.43
C ALA A 180 -0.85 7.62 2.33
N CYS A 181 -1.20 6.87 3.38
CA CYS A 181 -2.49 6.17 3.46
C CYS A 181 -3.67 7.17 3.45
N ARG A 182 -3.56 8.28 4.19
CA ARG A 182 -4.55 9.36 4.20
C ARG A 182 -4.73 9.99 2.82
N GLN A 183 -3.63 10.29 2.13
CA GLN A 183 -3.66 10.86 0.78
C GLN A 183 -4.29 9.89 -0.23
N MET A 184 -4.01 8.60 -0.13
CA MET A 184 -4.64 7.56 -0.95
C MET A 184 -6.17 7.54 -0.77
N VAL A 185 -6.66 7.52 0.48
CA VAL A 185 -8.10 7.52 0.76
C VAL A 185 -8.76 8.80 0.24
N ARG A 186 -8.14 9.97 0.46
CA ARG A 186 -8.62 11.25 -0.10
C ARG A 186 -8.72 11.22 -1.63
N LYS A 187 -7.68 10.70 -2.29
CA LYS A 187 -7.65 10.56 -3.75
C LYS A 187 -8.75 9.61 -4.24
N ALA A 188 -8.98 8.50 -3.56
CA ALA A 188 -10.04 7.55 -3.89
C ALA A 188 -11.43 8.20 -3.83
N ILE A 189 -11.70 8.95 -2.77
CA ILE A 189 -12.97 9.68 -2.61
C ILE A 189 -13.17 10.68 -3.76
N ALA A 190 -12.13 11.42 -4.14
CA ALA A 190 -12.20 12.35 -5.28
C ALA A 190 -12.48 11.62 -6.61
N VAL A 191 -11.74 10.53 -6.89
CA VAL A 191 -11.92 9.73 -8.11
C VAL A 191 -13.34 9.15 -8.20
N ALA A 192 -13.88 8.62 -7.10
CA ALA A 192 -15.24 8.11 -7.09
C ALA A 192 -16.30 9.21 -7.29
N GLY A 193 -16.06 10.41 -6.75
CA GLY A 193 -16.94 11.58 -6.96
C GLY A 193 -16.97 12.05 -8.41
N GLU A 194 -15.87 11.89 -9.15
CA GLU A 194 -15.82 12.12 -10.60
C GLU A 194 -16.48 10.99 -11.39
N TYR A 195 -16.30 9.73 -10.96
CA TYR A 195 -16.86 8.55 -11.63
C TYR A 195 -18.39 8.41 -11.52
N LYS A 196 -19.00 8.99 -10.46
CA LYS A 196 -20.47 9.00 -10.28
C LYS A 196 -21.20 10.06 -11.11
N ARG A 197 -20.49 10.97 -11.78
CA ARG A 197 -21.08 12.06 -12.59
C ARG A 197 -21.21 11.65 -14.05
#